data_AF-A0A7S0G9T4-F1
#
_entry.id   AF-A0A7S0G9T4-F1
#
_cell.length_a   1.000
_cell.length_b   1.000
_cell.length_c   1.000
_cell.angle_alpha   90.00
_cell.angle_beta   90.00
_cell.angle_gamma   90.00
#
_symmetry.space_group_name_H-M   'P 1'
#
loop_
_entity.id
_entity.type
_entity.pdbx_description
1 polymer ?
#
loop_
_entity_poly.entity_id
_entity_poly.type
_entity_poly.pdbx_seq_one_letter_code
_entity_poly.pdbx_strand_id
1 'polypeptide(L)'
;MDTRGWGGTLYRYRSDAAQKAIVEYAKIAEKYKMPLTELSLRWCKSRSLVTTTLVGHSNLKQLDQSIQYMTNTKDLPEDILWEIDRVHMKNRLPIFSNSEVGRDWFGSGAIGEMIP
;
A
#
# COMPACT_ATOMS: atom_id res chain seq x y z
N MET A 1 12.82 -24.84 -8.60
CA MET A 1 11.58 -24.05 -8.42
C MET A 1 11.84 -23.09 -7.28
N ASP A 2 12.45 -21.96 -7.61
CA ASP A 2 13.03 -20.94 -6.73
C ASP A 2 12.70 -19.63 -7.45
N THR A 3 12.18 -18.56 -6.84
CA THR A 3 11.65 -18.30 -5.50
C THR A 3 10.66 -17.16 -5.71
N ARG A 4 9.52 -17.21 -5.03
CA ARG A 4 8.78 -15.99 -4.75
C ARG A 4 9.73 -15.14 -3.90
N GLY A 5 10.39 -14.13 -4.48
CA GLY A 5 11.33 -13.26 -3.74
C GLY A 5 10.67 -12.61 -2.51
N TRP A 6 11.38 -11.78 -1.74
CA TRP A 6 10.84 -11.18 -0.50
C TRP A 6 9.48 -10.46 -0.66
N GLY A 7 9.17 -9.91 -1.85
CA GLY A 7 7.84 -9.33 -2.16
C GLY A 7 6.73 -10.36 -2.41
N GLY A 8 7.13 -11.62 -2.58
CA GLY A 8 6.38 -12.86 -2.74
C GLY A 8 5.89 -13.50 -1.45
N THR A 9 6.61 -13.28 -0.35
CA THR A 9 6.46 -13.96 0.94
C THR A 9 5.63 -13.19 1.96
N LEU A 10 5.33 -11.90 1.74
CA LEU A 10 4.52 -11.11 2.68
C LEU A 10 3.07 -11.01 2.19
N TYR A 11 2.22 -11.91 2.66
CA TYR A 11 0.78 -11.91 2.35
C TYR A 11 0.09 -10.60 2.72
N ARG A 12 0.62 -9.84 3.68
CA ARG A 12 0.00 -8.63 4.27
C ARG A 12 -0.50 -7.59 3.25
N TYR A 13 0.00 -7.56 2.02
CA TYR A 13 -0.45 -6.63 0.95
C TYR A 13 -1.22 -7.32 -0.20
N ARG A 14 -1.59 -8.58 -0.04
CA ARG A 14 -2.12 -9.45 -1.10
C ARG A 14 -3.57 -9.89 -0.87
N SER A 15 -4.19 -9.45 0.21
CA SER A 15 -5.62 -9.66 0.36
C SER A 15 -6.41 -8.97 -0.75
N ASP A 16 -7.61 -9.48 -1.04
CA ASP A 16 -8.51 -8.87 -2.04
C ASP A 16 -8.78 -7.40 -1.75
N ALA A 17 -8.98 -7.04 -0.48
CA ALA A 17 -9.21 -5.66 -0.07
C ALA A 17 -7.96 -4.78 -0.30
N ALA A 18 -6.76 -5.30 -0.02
CA ALA A 18 -5.52 -4.58 -0.28
C ALA A 18 -5.28 -4.38 -1.78
N GLN A 19 -5.48 -5.43 -2.60
CA GLN A 19 -5.33 -5.35 -4.04
C GLN A 19 -6.31 -4.33 -4.66
N LYS A 20 -7.58 -4.35 -4.23
CA LYS A 20 -8.58 -3.35 -4.65
C LYS A 20 -8.18 -1.93 -4.26
N ALA A 21 -7.72 -1.73 -3.02
CA ALA A 21 -7.26 -0.42 -2.57
C ALA A 21 -6.05 0.07 -3.37
N ILE A 22 -5.06 -0.79 -3.63
CA ILE A 22 -3.86 -0.47 -4.42
C ILE A 22 -4.24 0.00 -5.83
N VAL A 23 -5.15 -0.70 -6.50
CA VAL A 23 -5.63 -0.32 -7.83
C VAL A 23 -6.30 1.06 -7.81
N GLU A 24 -7.12 1.34 -6.80
CA GLU A 24 -7.78 2.65 -6.67
C GLU A 24 -6.79 3.77 -6.35
N TYR A 25 -5.80 3.54 -5.48
CA TYR A 25 -4.72 4.52 -5.25
C TYR A 25 -3.86 4.75 -6.50
N ALA A 26 -3.62 3.70 -7.30
CA ALA A 26 -2.90 3.82 -8.57
C ALA A 26 -3.65 4.71 -9.56
N LYS A 27 -4.99 4.58 -9.64
CA LYS A 27 -5.84 5.46 -10.47
C LYS A 27 -5.77 6.92 -10.03
N ILE A 28 -5.73 7.18 -8.71
CA ILE A 28 -5.54 8.54 -8.18
C ILE A 28 -4.17 9.06 -8.63
N ALA A 29 -3.10 8.29 -8.45
CA ALA A 29 -1.75 8.69 -8.86
C ALA A 29 -1.67 9.01 -10.36
N GLU A 30 -2.26 8.16 -11.20
CA GLU A 30 -2.33 8.34 -12.66
C GLU A 30 -3.12 9.60 -13.05
N LYS A 31 -4.30 9.81 -12.45
CA LYS A 31 -5.13 11.01 -12.67
C LYS A 31 -4.33 12.30 -12.44
N TYR A 32 -3.51 12.33 -11.38
CA TYR A 32 -2.68 13.48 -11.03
C TYR A 32 -1.25 13.42 -11.60
N LYS A 33 -0.99 12.51 -12.55
CA LYS A 33 0.27 12.38 -13.30
C LYS A 33 1.51 12.23 -12.41
N MET A 34 1.39 11.50 -11.30
CA MET A 34 2.50 11.17 -10.42
C MET A 34 2.66 9.66 -10.24
N PRO A 35 3.86 9.16 -9.94
CA PRO A 35 4.04 7.75 -9.58
C PRO A 35 3.29 7.41 -8.29
N LEU A 36 2.75 6.18 -8.21
CA LEU A 36 2.12 5.68 -6.97
C LEU A 36 3.07 5.75 -5.77
N THR A 37 4.36 5.54 -6.00
CA THR A 37 5.42 5.69 -4.98
C THR A 37 5.49 7.12 -4.44
N GLU A 38 5.39 8.13 -5.31
CA GLU A 38 5.38 9.54 -4.90
C GLU A 38 4.14 9.85 -4.05
N LEU A 39 2.96 9.45 -4.52
CA LEU A 39 1.70 9.62 -3.79
C LEU A 39 1.79 9.04 -2.38
N SER A 40 2.31 7.80 -2.28
CA SER A 40 2.42 7.06 -1.02
C SER A 40 3.39 7.74 -0.04
N LEU A 41 4.57 8.14 -0.51
CA LEU A 41 5.58 8.78 0.33
C LEU A 41 5.15 10.17 0.81
N ARG A 42 4.55 10.98 -0.07
CA ARG A 42 4.02 12.30 0.30
C ARG A 42 2.88 12.18 1.31
N TRP A 43 2.01 11.18 1.17
CA TRP A 43 0.97 10.92 2.16
C TRP A 43 1.58 10.59 3.53
N CYS A 44 2.53 9.64 3.60
CA CYS A 44 3.19 9.26 4.85
C CYS A 44 3.88 10.44 5.54
N LYS A 45 4.64 11.24 4.77
CA LYS A 45 5.35 12.44 5.27
C LYS A 45 4.39 13.49 5.85
N SER A 46 3.20 13.64 5.27
CA SER A 46 2.25 14.70 5.65
C SER A 46 1.53 14.48 7.00
N ARG A 47 1.65 13.30 7.61
CA ARG A 47 0.89 12.97 8.84
C ARG A 47 1.58 13.58 10.06
N SER A 48 0.85 14.35 10.86
CA SER A 48 1.38 15.06 12.04
C SER A 48 2.00 14.16 13.12
N LEU A 49 1.59 12.89 13.18
CA LEU A 49 2.10 11.90 14.14
C LEU A 49 3.27 11.07 13.59
N VAL A 50 3.73 11.33 12.36
CA VAL A 50 4.86 10.64 11.73
C VAL A 50 6.09 11.52 11.83
N THR A 51 6.99 11.22 12.76
CA THR A 51 8.28 11.93 12.90
C THR A 51 9.23 11.64 11.74
N THR A 52 9.26 10.38 11.29
CA THR A 52 10.12 9.94 10.19
C THR A 52 9.49 8.76 9.45
N THR A 53 9.79 8.64 8.15
CA THR A 53 9.35 7.52 7.30
C THR A 53 10.55 6.66 6.96
N LEU A 54 10.54 5.39 7.40
CA LEU A 54 11.56 4.42 7.03
C LEU A 54 11.28 3.89 5.63
N VAL A 55 12.23 4.08 4.72
CA VAL A 55 12.14 3.66 3.32
C VAL A 55 13.15 2.56 3.03
N GLY A 56 12.73 1.54 2.29
CA GLY A 56 13.58 0.42 1.88
C GLY A 56 13.74 0.36 0.36
N HIS A 57 14.94 0.03 -0.11
CA HIS A 57 15.29 0.02 -1.52
C HIS A 57 16.16 -1.19 -1.85
N SER A 58 16.05 -1.70 -3.08
CA SER A 58 16.94 -2.74 -3.59
C SER A 58 18.00 -2.21 -4.56
N ASN A 59 17.97 -0.92 -4.90
CA ASN A 59 18.93 -0.25 -5.77
C ASN A 59 18.95 1.26 -5.55
N LEU A 60 20.02 1.93 -6.02
CA LEU A 60 20.23 3.37 -5.85
C LEU A 60 19.17 4.23 -6.55
N LYS A 61 18.67 3.82 -7.70
CA LYS A 61 17.63 4.57 -8.42
C LYS A 61 16.36 4.74 -7.58
N GLN A 62 15.95 3.71 -6.85
CA GLN A 62 14.81 3.80 -5.94
C GLN A 62 15.10 4.74 -4.76
N LEU A 63 16.32 4.71 -4.23
CA LEU A 63 16.75 5.63 -3.17
C LEU A 63 16.67 7.08 -3.65
N ASP A 64 17.22 7.39 -4.82
CA ASP A 64 17.19 8.73 -5.43
C ASP A 64 15.76 9.24 -5.60
N GLN A 65 14.86 8.38 -6.10
CA GLN A 65 13.43 8.68 -6.22
C GLN A 65 12.81 9.01 -4.86
N SER A 66 13.05 8.19 -3.84
CA SER A 66 12.53 8.46 -2.50
C SER A 66 13.05 9.76 -1.90
N ILE A 67 14.34 10.07 -2.07
CA ILE A 67 14.92 11.35 -1.63
C ILE A 67 14.20 12.50 -2.34
N GLN A 68 14.10 12.46 -3.67
CA GLN A 68 13.41 13.49 -4.45
C GLN A 68 11.98 13.71 -3.96
N TYR A 69 11.20 12.64 -3.77
CA TYR A 69 9.81 12.76 -3.34
C TYR A 69 9.68 13.25 -1.90
N MET A 70 10.60 12.89 -1.00
CA MET A 70 10.55 13.29 0.40
C MET A 70 11.06 14.71 0.65
N THR A 71 11.99 15.22 -0.16
CA THR A 71 12.60 16.55 0.07
C THR A 71 12.11 17.64 -0.87
N ASN A 72 11.81 17.31 -2.13
CA ASN A 72 11.60 18.30 -3.19
C ASN A 72 10.14 18.40 -3.66
N THR A 73 9.19 17.89 -2.86
CA THR A 73 7.76 17.96 -3.17
C THR A 73 7.00 18.73 -2.11
N LYS A 74 5.92 19.38 -2.54
CA LYS A 74 4.93 20.00 -1.65
C LYS A 74 4.01 18.93 -1.07
N ASP A 75 3.29 19.27 -0.02
CA ASP A 75 2.23 18.42 0.50
C ASP A 75 1.17 18.10 -0.56
N LEU A 76 0.47 16.99 -0.38
CA LEU A 76 -0.65 16.65 -1.26
C LEU A 76 -1.77 17.67 -1.04
N PRO A 77 -2.38 18.21 -2.11
CA PRO A 77 -3.52 19.09 -1.96
C PRO A 77 -4.73 18.33 -1.40
N GLU A 78 -5.66 19.08 -0.79
CA GLU A 78 -6.80 18.53 -0.05
C GLU A 78 -7.73 17.66 -0.91
N ASP A 79 -7.83 17.95 -2.20
CA ASP A 79 -8.63 17.16 -3.14
C ASP A 79 -8.08 15.73 -3.29
N ILE A 80 -6.77 15.58 -3.44
CA ILE A 80 -6.09 14.28 -3.48
C ILE A 80 -6.26 13.55 -2.14
N LEU A 81 -6.09 14.25 -1.02
CA LEU A 81 -6.29 13.68 0.31
C LEU A 81 -7.71 13.16 0.50
N TRP A 82 -8.71 13.89 0.02
CA TRP A 82 -10.10 13.45 0.05
C TRP A 82 -10.34 12.21 -0.82
N GLU A 83 -9.69 12.09 -1.98
CA GLU A 83 -9.77 10.86 -2.78
C GLU A 83 -9.17 9.65 -2.05
N ILE A 84 -8.01 9.85 -1.40
CA ILE A 84 -7.35 8.83 -0.59
C ILE A 84 -8.28 8.38 0.55
N ASP A 85 -8.91 9.32 1.25
CA ASP A 85 -9.84 9.02 2.34
C ASP A 85 -11.03 8.21 1.85
N ARG A 86 -11.60 8.52 0.68
CA ARG A 86 -12.68 7.70 0.10
C ARG A 86 -12.23 6.27 -0.20
N VAL A 87 -11.02 6.06 -0.71
CA VAL A 87 -10.48 4.71 -0.95
C VAL A 87 -10.25 3.97 0.37
N HIS A 88 -9.67 4.64 1.36
CA HIS A 88 -9.44 4.09 2.70
C HIS A 88 -10.75 3.66 3.36
N MET A 89 -11.78 4.50 3.29
CA MET A 89 -13.09 4.24 3.86
C MET A 89 -13.81 3.03 3.23
N LYS A 90 -13.58 2.77 1.94
CA LYS A 90 -14.09 1.58 1.24
C LYS A 90 -13.34 0.30 1.59
N ASN A 91 -12.07 0.40 1.96
CA ASN A 91 -11.16 -0.72 2.17
C ASN A 91 -10.48 -0.63 3.54
N ARG A 92 -11.26 -0.50 4.61
CA ARG A 92 -10.72 -0.37 5.97
C ARG A 92 -10.00 -1.64 6.41
N LEU A 93 -8.86 -1.48 7.09
CA LEU A 93 -8.02 -2.57 7.59
C LEU A 93 -7.75 -3.66 6.54
N PRO A 94 -7.30 -3.27 5.32
CA PRO A 94 -7.32 -4.18 4.18
C PRO A 94 -6.39 -5.37 4.37
N ILE A 95 -5.33 -5.23 5.17
CA ILE A 95 -4.37 -6.29 5.47
C ILE A 95 -4.96 -7.46 6.26
N PHE A 96 -6.07 -7.23 6.98
CA PHE A 96 -6.76 -8.24 7.80
C PHE A 96 -8.08 -8.71 7.17
N SER A 97 -8.52 -8.06 6.09
CA SER A 97 -9.74 -8.45 5.38
C SER A 97 -9.39 -9.52 4.35
N ASN A 98 -10.00 -10.70 4.45
CA ASN A 98 -9.84 -11.76 3.45
C ASN A 98 -11.20 -12.33 3.04
N SER A 99 -11.36 -12.63 1.76
CA SER A 99 -12.51 -13.35 1.20
C SER A 99 -12.38 -14.87 1.35
N GLU A 100 -11.16 -15.39 1.58
CA GLU A 100 -10.86 -16.80 1.78
C GLU A 100 -10.91 -17.24 3.25
N VAL A 101 -11.61 -16.50 4.13
CA VAL A 101 -11.91 -16.99 5.48
C VAL A 101 -12.62 -18.34 5.38
N GLY A 102 -12.34 -19.26 6.32
CA GLY A 102 -12.67 -20.68 6.16
C GLY A 102 -14.07 -20.92 5.62
N ARG A 103 -14.18 -21.74 4.56
CA ARG A 103 -15.48 -22.03 3.91
C ARG A 103 -16.47 -22.67 4.90
N ASP A 104 -15.98 -23.28 5.97
CA ASP A 104 -16.72 -23.94 7.04
C ASP A 104 -15.96 -23.92 8.39
N TRP A 105 -16.54 -24.56 9.42
CA TRP A 105 -15.94 -24.78 10.74
C TRP A 105 -14.83 -25.85 10.75
N PHE A 106 -14.53 -26.47 9.60
CA PHE A 106 -13.68 -27.66 9.48
C PHE A 106 -12.31 -27.38 8.84
N GLY A 107 -11.89 -26.11 8.82
CA GLY A 107 -10.47 -25.77 8.93
C GLY A 107 -9.69 -25.65 7.62
N SER A 108 -10.31 -25.25 6.51
CA SER A 108 -9.55 -24.82 5.32
C SER A 108 -9.87 -23.38 4.94
N GLY A 109 -8.85 -22.52 4.85
CA GLY A 109 -8.99 -21.10 4.51
C GLY A 109 -7.68 -20.32 4.70
N ALA A 110 -7.77 -19.00 4.65
CA ALA A 110 -6.65 -18.11 4.92
C ALA A 110 -7.04 -16.94 5.84
N ILE A 111 -6.24 -16.67 6.87
CA ILE A 111 -6.34 -15.46 7.69
C ILE A 111 -4.97 -14.81 7.67
N GLY A 112 -4.72 -13.95 6.68
CA GLY A 112 -3.40 -13.36 6.55
C GLY A 112 -2.32 -14.32 6.03
N GLU A 113 -2.50 -15.64 6.10
CA GLU A 113 -1.70 -16.69 5.46
C GLU A 113 -2.61 -17.93 5.30
N MET A 114 -2.24 -18.88 4.43
CA MET A 114 -2.98 -20.15 4.34
C MET A 114 -2.90 -20.89 5.67
N ILE A 115 -4.05 -21.36 6.15
CA ILE A 115 -4.15 -22.22 7.32
C ILE A 115 -3.96 -23.67 6.82
N PRO A 116 -2.99 -24.42 7.37
CA PRO A 116 -2.73 -25.81 7.00
C PRO A 116 -3.85 -26.77 7.40
#